data_AF-A0A3D4T9Z6-F1
#
_entry.id   AF-A0A3D4T9Z6-F1
#
_cell.length_a   1.000
_cell.length_b   1.000
_cell.length_c   1.000
_cell.angle_alpha   90.00
_cell.angle_beta   90.00
_cell.angle_gamma   90.00
#
_symmetry.space_group_name_H-M   'P 1'
#
loop_
_entity.id
_entity.type
_entity.pdbx_description
1 polymer ?
#
loop_
_entity_poly.entity_id
_entity_poly.type
_entity_poly.pdbx_seq_one_letter_code
_entity_poly.pdbx_strand_id
1 'polypeptide(L)' 'FNEIESEVKGKIVKVLVDDASPVEYDQPLFLVDPA' A
#
# COMPACT_ATOMS: atom_id res chain seq x y z
N PHE A 1 -10.55 12.39 3.40
CA PHE A 1 -9.70 11.46 2.64
C PHE A 1 -8.41 11.35 3.40
N ASN A 2 -8.01 10.14 3.78
CA ASN A 2 -6.75 9.92 4.49
C ASN A 2 -5.74 9.50 3.43
N GLU A 3 -4.81 10.39 3.12
CA GLU A 3 -3.68 10.05 2.27
C GLU A 3 -2.67 9.25 3.10
N ILE A 4 -2.11 8.19 2.51
CA ILE A 4 -1.08 7.37 3.15
C ILE A 4 0.19 7.58 2.33
N GLU A 5 1.21 8.14 2.98
CA GLU A 5 2.52 8.31 2.36
C GLU A 5 3.35 7.03 2.47
N SER A 6 4.11 6.71 1.41
CA SER A 6 5.03 5.59 1.44
C SER A 6 6.25 5.93 2.29
N GLU A 7 6.56 5.09 3.27
CA GLU A 7 7.77 5.23 4.10
C GLU A 7 9.06 4.94 3.32
N VAL A 8 8.96 4.16 2.24
CA VAL A 8 10.09 3.72 1.42
C VAL A 8 9.97 4.17 -0.02
N LYS A 9 11.12 4.43 -0.66
CA LYS A 9 11.21 4.64 -2.11
C LYS A 9 11.44 3.29 -2.79
N GLY A 10 10.74 3.05 -3.89
CA GLY A 10 10.88 1.81 -4.63
C GLY A 10 9.82 1.66 -5.72
N LYS A 11 9.73 0.46 -6.27
CA LYS A 11 8.74 0.10 -7.30
C LYS A 11 7.61 -0.70 -6.68
N ILE A 12 6.36 -0.34 -7.00
CA ILE A 12 5.20 -1.16 -6.62
C ILE A 12 5.23 -2.46 -7.42
N VAL A 13 5.36 -3.59 -6.72
CA VAL A 13 5.36 -4.94 -7.30
C VAL A 13 3.96 -5.51 -7.35
N LYS A 14 3.15 -5.24 -6.31
CA LYS A 14 1.79 -5.78 -6.20
C LYS A 14 0.89 -4.86 -5.38
N VAL A 15 -0.35 -4.75 -5.81
CA VAL A 15 -1.46 -4.17 -5.03
C VAL A 15 -2.22 -5.33 -4.38
N LEU A 16 -2.44 -5.27 -3.07
CA LEU A 16 -3.02 -6.38 -2.29
C LEU A 16 -4.51 -6.18 -2.00
N VAL A 17 -5.06 -5.02 -2.35
CA VAL A 17 -6.39 -4.56 -1.96
C VAL A 17 -7.08 -3.95 -3.18
N ASP A 18 -8.35 -4.29 -3.38
CA ASP A 18 -9.15 -3.74 -4.48
C ASP A 18 -9.73 -2.36 -4.13
N ASP A 19 -10.06 -1.57 -5.15
CA ASP A 19 -10.67 -0.26 -4.95
C ASP A 19 -11.99 -0.36 -4.17
N ALA A 20 -12.23 0.63 -3.31
CA ALA A 20 -13.37 0.72 -2.38
C ALA A 20 -13.56 -0.47 -1.42
N SER A 21 -12.61 -1.39 -1.31
CA SER A 21 -12.67 -2.48 -0.34
C SER A 21 -12.30 -1.99 1.08
N PRO A 22 -12.93 -2.51 2.14
CA PRO A 22 -12.63 -2.11 3.51
C PRO A 22 -11.23 -2.60 3.92
N VAL A 23 -10.54 -1.80 4.74
CA VAL A 23 -9.21 -2.12 5.27
C VAL A 23 -9.18 -2.01 6.79
N GLU A 24 -8.34 -2.81 7.43
CA GLU A 24 -8.08 -2.79 8.87
C GLU A 24 -6.78 -2.06 9.22
N TYR A 25 -6.61 -1.71 10.49
CA TYR A 25 -5.35 -1.15 10.99
C TYR A 25 -4.23 -2.20 10.82
N ASP A 26 -3.02 -1.73 10.50
CA ASP A 26 -1.86 -2.56 10.16
C ASP A 26 -2.04 -3.53 8.97
N GLN A 27 -3.11 -3.40 8.18
CA GLN A 27 -3.29 -4.21 6.99
C GLN A 27 -2.29 -3.81 5.88
N PRO A 28 -1.54 -4.76 5.31
CA PRO A 28 -0.67 -4.48 4.16
C PRO A 28 -1.47 -4.13 2.90
N LEU A 29 -1.14 -3.00 2.26
CA LEU A 29 -1.82 -2.52 1.05
C LEU A 29 -1.02 -2.79 -0.24
N PHE A 30 0.31 -2.66 -0.17
CA PHE A 30 1.20 -2.75 -1.32
C PHE A 30 2.45 -3.56 -0.98
N LEU A 31 2.97 -4.30 -1.97
CA LEU A 31 4.33 -4.81 -1.94
C LEU A 31 5.22 -3.88 -2.75
N VAL A 32 6.28 -3.37 -2.11
CA VAL A 32 7.25 -2.46 -2.72
C VAL A 32 8.61 -3.16 -2.78
N ASP A 33 9.27 -3.10 -3.94
CA ASP A 33 10.67 -3.48 -4.12
C ASP A 33 11.55 -2.23 -3.92
N PRO A 34 12.32 -2.14 -2.82
CA PRO A 34 13.14 -0.96 -2.51
C PRO A 34 14.24 -0.72 -3.55
N ALA A 35 14.59 0.55 -3.75
CA ALA A 35 15.69 0.97 -4.65
C ALA A 35 17.05 1.02 -3.95
#